data_AF-A0A7C5ELK9-F1
#
_entry.id   AF-A0A7C5ELK9-F1
#
_cell.length_a   1.000
_cell.length_b   1.000
_cell.length_c   1.000
_cell.angle_alpha   90.00
_cell.angle_beta   90.00
_cell.angle_gamma   90.00
#
_symmetry.space_group_name_H-M   'P 1'
#
loop_
_entity.id
_entity.type
_entity.pdbx_description
1 polymer ?
#
loop_
_entity_poly.entity_id
_entity_poly.type
_entity_poly.pdbx_seq_one_letter_code
_entity_poly.pdbx_strand_id
1 'polypeptide(L)'
;MRVLLKSSPVPPPVIAMVHDEESEFVRSLIENGAYETVSCPPDVHELRLALRRAHRFHQIELDLARSRSRPQPPGQLDEMIGCSESIQHVFAMARKVAACDVSVLITGETGTGKELLACAIHRLSHRASGPFIPFS
;
A
#
# COMPACT_ATOMS: atom_id res chain seq x y z
N MET A 1 18.87 9.45 11.56
CA MET A 1 17.53 9.40 10.91
C MET A 1 16.64 8.22 11.34
N ARG A 2 17.17 7.15 11.94
CA ARG A 2 16.42 5.92 12.30
C ARG A 2 15.34 6.05 13.42
N VAL A 3 15.23 7.22 14.08
CA VAL A 3 14.45 7.39 15.32
C VAL A 3 13.08 8.04 15.11
N LEU A 4 12.85 8.79 14.03
CA LEU A 4 11.60 9.57 13.85
C LEU A 4 10.48 8.86 13.07
N LEU A 5 10.74 7.66 12.52
CA LEU A 5 9.84 7.00 11.54
C LEU A 5 9.03 5.82 12.10
N LYS A 6 9.12 5.50 13.39
CA LYS A 6 8.64 4.22 13.94
C LYS A 6 7.14 4.15 14.32
N SER A 7 6.35 5.20 14.10
CA SER A 7 5.02 5.31 14.74
C SER A 7 3.82 5.39 13.78
N SER A 8 4.02 5.45 12.46
CA SER A 8 2.92 5.60 11.50
C SER A 8 3.03 4.61 10.34
N PRO A 9 1.92 3.97 9.89
CA PRO A 9 1.92 3.08 8.73
C PRO A 9 2.27 3.80 7.42
N VAL A 10 2.06 5.11 7.36
CA VAL A 10 2.60 6.00 6.32
C VAL A 10 3.39 7.08 7.07
N PRO A 11 4.74 7.01 7.11
CA PRO A 11 5.52 8.00 7.81
C PRO A 11 5.52 9.34 7.03
N PRO A 12 5.65 10.48 7.73
CA PRO A 12 5.77 11.76 7.06
C PRO A 12 7.09 11.84 6.28
N PRO A 13 7.10 12.48 5.09
CA PRO A 13 8.31 12.69 4.31
C PRO A 13 9.31 13.56 5.09
N VAL A 14 10.58 13.21 5.00
CA VAL A 14 11.67 13.89 5.72
C VAL A 14 12.39 14.83 4.76
N ILE A 15 12.43 16.12 5.09
CA ILE A 15 13.27 17.10 4.39
C ILE A 15 14.55 17.27 5.19
N ALA A 16 15.71 17.05 4.57
CA ALA A 16 17.01 17.23 5.21
C ALA A 16 17.57 18.63 4.91
N MET A 17 18.07 19.32 5.93
CA MET A 17 18.78 20.59 5.77
C MET A 17 20.29 20.32 5.72
N VAL A 18 20.98 20.87 4.73
CA VAL A 18 22.37 20.55 4.43
C VAL A 18 23.21 21.82 4.32
N HIS A 19 24.38 21.85 4.97
CA HIS A 19 25.32 22.97 4.89
C HIS A 19 26.23 22.92 3.67
N ASP A 20 26.58 21.72 3.23
CA ASP A 20 27.53 21.48 2.13
C ASP A 20 26.82 20.79 0.96
N GLU A 21 26.88 21.38 -0.22
CA GLU A 21 26.21 20.88 -1.43
C GLU A 21 27.04 19.80 -2.14
N GLU A 22 27.94 19.12 -1.42
CA GLU A 22 28.63 17.95 -1.94
C GLU A 22 27.62 16.92 -2.46
N SER A 23 27.64 16.74 -3.79
CA SER A 23 26.69 15.90 -4.52
C SER A 23 26.61 14.47 -3.97
N GLU A 24 27.73 13.94 -3.46
CA GLU A 24 27.80 12.57 -2.91
C GLU A 24 27.05 12.46 -1.57
N PHE A 25 27.20 13.45 -0.69
CA PHE A 25 26.50 13.50 0.58
C PHE A 25 25.00 13.71 0.39
N VAL A 26 24.60 14.67 -0.45
CA VAL A 26 23.19 14.93 -0.82
C VAL A 26 22.54 13.68 -1.39
N ARG A 27 23.23 12.99 -2.31
CA ARG A 27 22.75 11.74 -2.89
C ARG A 27 22.55 10.67 -1.82
N SER A 28 23.50 10.52 -0.89
CA SER A 28 23.37 9.54 0.20
C SER A 28 22.13 9.80 1.06
N LEU A 29 21.75 11.06 1.31
CA LEU A 29 20.55 11.39 2.08
C LEU A 29 19.27 10.94 1.38
N ILE A 30 19.18 11.16 0.06
CA ILE A 30 18.05 10.72 -0.75
C ILE A 30 17.98 9.18 -0.78
N GLU A 31 19.10 8.51 -0.99
CA GLU A 31 19.18 7.04 -0.98
C GLU A 31 18.78 6.44 0.39
N ASN A 32 19.04 7.17 1.47
CA ASN A 32 18.65 6.80 2.83
C ASN A 32 17.22 7.24 3.22
N GLY A 33 16.42 7.74 2.26
CA GLY A 33 14.99 8.00 2.44
C GLY A 33 14.61 9.44 2.81
N ALA A 34 15.52 10.41 2.64
CA ALA A 34 15.10 11.81 2.60
C ALA A 34 14.26 12.06 1.34
N TYR A 35 13.12 12.75 1.51
CA TYR A 35 12.24 13.12 0.41
C TYR A 35 12.86 14.22 -0.46
N GLU A 36 13.46 15.22 0.18
CA GLU A 36 14.09 16.36 -0.47
C GLU A 36 15.16 16.94 0.47
N THR A 37 16.17 17.58 -0.10
CA THR A 37 17.19 18.33 0.65
C THR A 37 17.02 19.81 0.40
N VAL A 38 17.30 20.64 1.41
CA VAL A 38 17.36 22.10 1.29
C VAL A 38 18.64 22.62 1.94
N SER A 39 19.11 23.79 1.51
CA SER A 39 20.29 24.43 2.09
C SER A 39 20.09 24.81 3.56
N CYS A 40 21.20 24.96 4.30
CA CYS A 40 21.22 25.42 5.69
C CYS A 40 22.20 26.59 5.86
N PRO A 41 21.72 27.82 6.15
CA PRO A 41 20.33 28.19 6.41
C PRO A 41 19.48 28.18 5.13
N PRO A 42 18.21 27.74 5.19
CA PRO A 42 17.38 27.67 4.00
C PRO A 42 16.86 29.05 3.60
N ASP A 43 16.70 29.26 2.30
CA ASP A 43 15.80 30.30 1.80
C ASP A 43 14.35 29.98 2.22
N VAL A 44 13.62 30.99 2.68
CA VAL A 44 12.26 30.81 3.20
C VAL A 44 11.28 30.39 2.10
N HIS A 45 11.46 30.90 0.87
CA HIS A 45 10.60 30.50 -0.25
C HIS A 45 10.87 29.07 -0.68
N GLU A 46 12.14 28.68 -0.74
CA GLU A 46 12.58 27.32 -1.04
C GLU A 46 12.03 26.32 -0.02
N LEU A 47 12.24 26.57 1.28
CA LEU A 47 11.73 25.71 2.36
C LEU A 47 10.21 25.60 2.32
N ARG A 48 9.50 26.71 2.09
CA ARG A 48 8.04 26.70 1.98
C ARG A 48 7.57 25.84 0.80
N LEU A 49 8.28 25.90 -0.32
CA LEU A 49 7.95 25.11 -1.51
C LEU A 49 8.22 23.62 -1.29
N ALA A 50 9.35 23.27 -0.65
CA ALA A 50 9.68 21.89 -0.29
C ALA A 50 8.64 21.31 0.68
N LEU A 51 8.26 22.06 1.73
CA LEU A 51 7.21 21.66 2.68
C LEU A 51 5.85 21.44 2.01
N ARG A 52 5.46 22.30 1.07
CA ARG A 52 4.19 22.14 0.32
C ARG A 52 4.21 20.87 -0.54
N ARG A 53 5.32 20.58 -1.21
CA ARG A 53 5.49 19.37 -2.04
C ARG A 53 5.45 18.12 -1.18
N ALA A 54 6.21 18.11 -0.09
CA ALA A 54 6.23 17.03 0.89
C ALA A 54 4.84 16.78 1.49
N HIS A 55 4.12 17.83 1.90
CA HIS A 55 2.77 17.70 2.44
C HIS A 55 1.80 17.07 1.42
N ARG A 56 1.80 17.57 0.18
CA ARG A 56 0.93 17.04 -0.89
C ARG A 56 1.24 15.58 -1.20
N PHE A 57 2.54 15.24 -1.30
CA PHE A 57 2.98 13.86 -1.50
C PHE A 57 2.44 12.94 -0.39
N HIS A 58 2.59 13.36 0.87
CA HIS A 58 2.11 12.59 2.00
C HIS A 58 0.59 12.41 2.02
N GLN A 59 -0.19 13.44 1.63
CA GLN A 59 -1.65 13.32 1.52
C GLN A 59 -2.06 12.27 0.49
N ILE A 60 -1.38 12.22 -0.65
CA ILE A 60 -1.63 11.21 -1.69
C ILE A 60 -1.37 9.80 -1.15
N GLU A 61 -0.25 9.59 -0.44
CA GLU A 61 0.05 8.30 0.17
C GLU A 61 -0.98 7.90 1.23
N LEU A 62 -1.41 8.84 2.06
CA LEU A 62 -2.47 8.62 3.04
C LEU A 62 -3.80 8.24 2.39
N ASP A 63 -4.19 8.92 1.32
CA ASP A 63 -5.44 8.64 0.61
C ASP A 63 -5.40 7.29 -0.12
N LEU A 64 -4.24 6.92 -0.66
CA LEU A 64 -4.02 5.58 -1.23
C LEU A 64 -4.11 4.50 -0.14
N ALA A 65 -3.46 4.70 1.01
CA ALA A 65 -3.52 3.79 2.13
C ALA A 65 -4.95 3.64 2.65
N ARG A 66 -5.68 4.76 2.80
CA ARG A 66 -7.10 4.78 3.20
C ARG A 66 -7.98 4.02 2.22
N SER A 67 -7.79 4.24 0.92
CA SER A 67 -8.56 3.58 -0.13
C SER A 67 -8.35 2.06 -0.13
N ARG A 68 -7.12 1.60 0.10
CA ARG A 68 -6.77 0.18 0.25
C ARG A 68 -7.32 -0.43 1.56
N SER A 69 -7.41 0.37 2.62
CA SER A 69 -7.91 -0.06 3.93
C SER A 69 -9.43 0.07 4.10
N ARG A 70 -10.15 0.64 3.12
CA ARG A 70 -11.59 0.81 3.22
C ARG A 70 -12.22 -0.59 3.27
N PRO A 71 -13.00 -0.92 4.32
CA PRO A 71 -13.74 -2.18 4.35
C PRO A 71 -14.59 -2.23 3.09
N GLN A 72 -14.42 -3.30 2.31
CA GLN A 72 -15.16 -3.45 1.07
C GLN A 72 -16.66 -3.38 1.38
N PRO A 73 -17.45 -2.71 0.52
CA PRO A 73 -18.89 -2.64 0.73
C PRO A 73 -19.46 -4.06 0.85
N PRO A 74 -20.51 -4.25 1.68
CA PRO A 74 -21.23 -5.51 1.71
C PRO A 74 -21.66 -5.84 0.28
N GLY A 75 -21.36 -7.04 -0.20
CA GLY A 75 -21.55 -7.39 -1.62
C GLY A 75 -20.28 -7.50 -2.47
N GLN A 76 -19.10 -7.15 -1.95
CA GLN A 76 -17.87 -7.15 -2.74
C GLN A 76 -16.73 -7.96 -2.11
N LEU A 77 -16.01 -8.71 -2.93
CA LEU A 77 -14.75 -9.36 -2.60
C LEU A 77 -13.75 -9.12 -3.73
N ASP A 78 -12.80 -8.20 -3.50
CA ASP A 78 -11.84 -7.75 -4.52
C ASP A 78 -12.58 -7.25 -5.78
N GLU A 79 -12.35 -7.89 -6.93
CA GLU A 79 -13.04 -7.58 -8.20
C GLU A 79 -14.40 -8.27 -8.33
N MET A 80 -14.75 -9.20 -7.43
CA MET A 80 -16.02 -9.93 -7.46
C MET A 80 -17.15 -9.11 -6.81
N ILE A 81 -18.30 -9.05 -7.49
CA ILE A 81 -19.52 -8.40 -7.01
C ILE A 81 -20.61 -9.46 -6.92
N GLY A 82 -21.34 -9.49 -5.80
CA GLY A 82 -22.51 -10.36 -5.67
C GLY A 82 -23.24 -10.15 -4.35
N CYS A 83 -24.57 -10.06 -4.41
CA CYS A 83 -25.41 -9.74 -3.25
C CYS A 83 -26.26 -10.92 -2.74
N SER A 84 -26.19 -12.10 -3.37
CA SER A 84 -26.94 -13.27 -2.90
C SER A 84 -26.36 -13.83 -1.60
N GLU A 85 -27.19 -14.47 -0.78
CA GLU A 85 -26.72 -15.08 0.46
C GLU A 85 -25.63 -16.15 0.23
N SER A 86 -25.77 -16.93 -0.85
CA SER A 86 -24.80 -17.95 -1.25
C SER A 86 -23.42 -17.37 -1.56
N ILE A 87 -23.33 -16.30 -2.35
CA ILE A 87 -22.04 -15.68 -2.68
C ILE A 87 -21.45 -14.92 -1.49
N GLN A 88 -22.31 -14.34 -0.64
CA GLN A 88 -21.85 -13.74 0.62
C GLN A 88 -21.21 -14.79 1.54
N HIS A 89 -21.74 -16.03 1.57
CA HIS A 89 -21.13 -17.13 2.32
C HIS A 89 -19.75 -17.51 1.75
N VAL A 90 -19.63 -17.57 0.42
CA VAL A 90 -18.35 -17.81 -0.27
C VAL A 90 -17.35 -16.70 0.05
N PHE A 91 -17.75 -15.43 0.01
CA PHE A 91 -16.88 -14.30 0.34
C PHE A 91 -16.43 -14.32 1.80
N ALA A 92 -17.32 -14.67 2.73
CA ALA A 92 -16.96 -14.83 4.13
C ALA A 92 -15.95 -15.97 4.34
N MET A 93 -16.14 -17.10 3.65
CA MET A 93 -15.19 -18.21 3.69
C MET A 93 -13.84 -17.82 3.11
N ALA A 94 -13.82 -17.14 1.96
CA ALA A 94 -12.61 -16.66 1.31
C ALA A 94 -11.77 -15.75 2.23
N ARG A 95 -12.41 -14.81 2.94
CA ARG A 95 -11.72 -13.95 3.92
C ARG A 95 -11.13 -14.75 5.08
N LYS A 96 -11.83 -15.78 5.55
CA LYS A 96 -11.34 -16.65 6.64
C LYS A 96 -10.12 -17.45 6.20
N VAL A 97 -10.20 -18.13 5.05
CA VAL A 97 -9.09 -18.97 4.57
C VAL A 97 -7.89 -18.13 4.14
N ALA A 98 -8.07 -16.90 3.66
CA ALA A 98 -6.97 -16.00 3.31
C ALA A 98 -6.07 -15.67 4.52
N ALA A 99 -6.63 -15.61 5.74
CA ALA A 99 -5.88 -15.39 6.97
C ALA A 99 -5.16 -16.65 7.49
N CYS A 100 -5.35 -17.80 6.84
CA CYS A 100 -4.77 -19.09 7.25
C CYS A 100 -3.72 -19.57 6.25
N ASP A 101 -2.72 -20.29 6.74
CA ASP A 101 -1.73 -20.94 5.88
C ASP A 101 -2.15 -22.36 5.51
N VAL A 102 -3.13 -22.47 4.60
CA VAL A 102 -3.74 -23.76 4.20
C VAL A 102 -3.96 -23.85 2.69
N SER A 103 -3.97 -25.07 2.16
CA SER A 103 -4.37 -25.35 0.77
C SER A 103 -5.88 -25.20 0.61
N VAL A 104 -6.31 -24.56 -0.48
CA VAL A 104 -7.73 -24.30 -0.79
C VAL A 104 -8.12 -24.95 -2.11
N LEU A 105 -9.24 -25.68 -2.12
CA LEU A 105 -9.86 -26.22 -3.34
C LEU A 105 -11.08 -25.36 -3.70
N ILE A 106 -11.11 -24.85 -4.93
CA ILE A 106 -12.22 -24.05 -5.46
C ILE A 106 -12.96 -24.86 -6.52
N THR A 107 -14.24 -25.13 -6.28
CA THR A 107 -15.11 -25.90 -7.18
C THR A 107 -16.22 -25.04 -7.76
N GLY A 108 -16.71 -25.41 -8.95
CA GLY A 108 -17.80 -24.71 -9.62
C GLY A 108 -17.75 -24.89 -11.13
N GLU A 109 -18.84 -24.55 -11.80
CA GLU A 109 -18.94 -24.63 -13.27
C GLU A 109 -17.99 -23.63 -13.97
N THR A 110 -17.73 -23.86 -15.25
CA THR A 110 -16.94 -22.93 -16.08
C THR A 110 -17.63 -21.56 -16.12
N GLY A 111 -16.85 -20.48 -15.98
CA GLY A 111 -17.39 -19.11 -15.98
C GLY A 111 -17.92 -18.59 -14.63
N THR A 112 -17.89 -19.39 -13.55
CA THR A 112 -18.36 -18.96 -12.21
C THR A 112 -17.38 -18.07 -11.43
N GLY A 113 -16.28 -17.65 -12.05
CA GLY A 113 -15.31 -16.74 -11.43
C GLY A 113 -14.33 -17.40 -10.44
N LYS A 114 -14.03 -18.69 -10.59
CA LYS A 114 -13.09 -19.42 -9.70
C LYS A 114 -11.68 -18.81 -9.66
N GLU A 115 -11.18 -18.34 -10.81
CA GLU A 115 -9.88 -17.65 -10.88
C GLU A 115 -9.90 -16.31 -10.15
N LEU A 116 -10.98 -15.53 -10.29
CA LEU A 116 -11.16 -14.28 -9.54
C LEU A 116 -11.19 -14.56 -8.04
N LEU A 117 -11.86 -15.63 -7.62
CA LEU A 117 -11.90 -16.03 -6.21
C LEU A 117 -10.50 -16.44 -5.70
N ALA A 118 -9.72 -17.18 -6.49
CA ALA A 118 -8.36 -17.55 -6.14
C ALA A 118 -7.45 -16.31 -6.01
N CYS A 119 -7.55 -15.37 -6.95
CA CYS A 119 -6.82 -14.11 -6.94
C CYS A 119 -7.19 -13.28 -5.71
N ALA A 120 -8.48 -13.18 -5.39
CA ALA A 120 -8.97 -12.48 -4.20
C ALA A 120 -8.43 -13.09 -2.90
N ILE A 121 -8.42 -14.43 -2.78
CA ILE A 121 -7.83 -15.13 -1.62
C ILE A 121 -6.34 -14.80 -1.50
N HIS A 122 -5.59 -14.82 -2.61
CA HIS A 122 -4.16 -14.48 -2.61
C HIS A 122 -3.92 -13.03 -2.14
N ARG A 123 -4.62 -12.06 -2.72
CA ARG A 123 -4.49 -10.62 -2.39
C ARG A 123 -4.88 -10.30 -0.94
N LEU A 124 -5.79 -11.08 -0.35
CA LEU A 124 -6.22 -10.92 1.05
C LEU A 124 -5.33 -11.68 2.05
N SER A 125 -4.42 -12.53 1.56
CA SER A 125 -3.59 -13.38 2.43
C SER A 125 -2.29 -12.71 2.86
N HIS A 126 -1.59 -13.36 3.80
CA HIS A 126 -0.20 -12.99 4.15
C HIS A 126 0.79 -13.13 2.98
N ARG A 127 0.40 -13.84 1.91
CA ARG A 127 1.21 -14.06 0.69
C ARG A 127 0.97 -13.00 -0.39
N ALA A 128 0.17 -11.97 -0.11
CA ALA A 128 -0.24 -10.95 -1.09
C ALA A 128 0.92 -10.20 -1.77
N SER A 129 2.08 -10.08 -1.11
CA SER A 129 3.29 -9.46 -1.69
C SER A 129 4.08 -10.40 -2.60
N GLY A 130 3.76 -11.70 -2.59
CA GLY A 130 4.40 -12.71 -3.43
C GLY A 130 3.72 -12.86 -4.80
N PRO A 131 4.37 -13.57 -5.74
CA PRO A 131 3.79 -13.81 -7.06
C PRO A 131 2.53 -14.68 -6.95
N PHE A 132 1.52 -14.33 -7.74
CA PHE A 132 0.38 -15.19 -8.02
C PHE A 132 0.56 -15.76 -9.43
N ILE A 133 0.58 -17.08 -9.56
CA ILE A 133 0.72 -17.76 -10.85
C ILE A 133 -0.67 -18.25 -11.25
N PRO A 134 -1.39 -17.56 -12.16
CA PRO A 134 -2.67 -18.04 -12.67
C PRO A 134 -2.46 -19.29 -13.53
N PHE A 135 -3.45 -20.16 -13.54
CA PHE A 135 -3.53 -21.26 -14.50
C PHE A 135 -4.40 -20.80 -15.67
N SER A 136 -3.86 -20.88 -16.89
CA SER A 136 -4.58 -20.63 -18.14
C SER A 136 -4.55 -21.87 -19.02
#